data_AF-A0A9C6DWN3-F1
#
_entry.id   AF-A0A9C6DWN3-F1
#
_cell.length_a   1.000
_cell.length_b   1.000
_cell.length_c   1.000
_cell.angle_alpha   90.00
_cell.angle_beta   90.00
_cell.angle_gamma   90.00
#
_symmetry.space_group_name_H-M   'P 1'
#
loop_
_entity.id
_entity.type
_entity.pdbx_description
1 polymer ?
#
loop_
_entity_poly.entity_id
_entity_poly.type
_entity_poly.pdbx_seq_one_letter_code
_entity_poly.pdbx_strand_id
1 'polypeptide(L)'
;IKINKENLHCYISYQPTVDIQDLIQLDDAMEDEELRCGPNGGHVFCLEFLIENQEWLKSQLIGADPDNEVSTDPDDDYILFDMPGQIELFTHLTMGKKLVQLLESWNFRICTVFLIDSQFMIDGAKFLSGTMAALRVMANLEMPHVNVLTKMDLLSKSARKQLDKYLDPDPRALLNDLKTESASGRSHRKLSEAIGTLIEDFR
;
A
#
# COMPACT_ATOMS: atom_id res chain seq x y z
N ILE A 1 8.35 0.35 -10.01
CA ILE A 1 7.47 1.50 -9.77
C ILE A 1 7.06 2.02 -11.13
N LYS A 2 5.76 2.11 -11.40
CA LYS A 2 5.23 2.81 -12.57
C LYS A 2 4.57 4.09 -12.09
N ILE A 3 4.86 5.20 -12.74
CA ILE A 3 4.29 6.50 -12.38
C ILE A 3 3.47 6.99 -13.55
N ASN A 4 2.25 7.42 -13.27
CA ASN A 4 1.36 7.93 -14.28
C ASN A 4 0.84 9.33 -13.91
N LYS A 5 0.83 10.22 -14.91
CA LYS A 5 0.15 11.52 -14.89
C LYS A 5 -1.06 11.43 -15.81
N GLU A 6 -2.20 10.95 -15.31
CA GLU A 6 -3.37 10.76 -16.19
C GLU A 6 -4.71 11.15 -15.55
N ASN A 7 -5.54 11.79 -16.38
CA ASN A 7 -7.00 11.85 -16.25
C ASN A 7 -7.57 10.44 -16.40
N LEU A 8 -8.17 9.90 -15.32
CA LEU A 8 -8.55 8.50 -15.20
C LEU A 8 -9.52 8.01 -16.29
N HIS A 9 -9.06 7.12 -17.16
CA HIS A 9 -9.92 6.19 -17.90
C HIS A 9 -9.55 4.75 -17.52
N CYS A 10 -10.44 4.09 -16.76
CA CYS A 10 -10.29 2.71 -16.32
C CYS A 10 -10.44 1.74 -17.51
N TYR A 11 -9.35 1.25 -18.08
CA TYR A 11 -9.21 -0.12 -18.59
C TYR A 11 -7.72 -0.49 -18.64
N ILE A 12 -7.42 -1.71 -18.24
CA ILE A 12 -6.08 -2.29 -18.03
C ILE A 12 -5.28 -2.25 -19.34
N SER A 13 -4.48 -1.18 -19.53
CA SER A 13 -3.32 -1.03 -20.42
C SER A 13 -2.88 0.45 -20.39
N TYR A 14 -2.53 0.97 -19.20
CA TYR A 14 -1.95 2.32 -19.13
C TYR A 14 -0.47 2.27 -19.54
N GLN A 15 -0.05 3.21 -20.39
CA GLN A 15 1.36 3.44 -20.68
C GLN A 15 1.91 4.29 -19.53
N PRO A 16 2.87 3.79 -18.73
CA PRO A 16 3.42 4.59 -17.65
C PRO A 16 4.13 5.82 -18.23
N THR A 17 3.90 6.98 -17.64
CA THR A 17 4.66 8.20 -17.98
C THR A 17 6.13 8.03 -17.60
N VAL A 18 6.39 7.35 -16.48
CA VAL A 18 7.72 7.03 -15.99
C VAL A 18 7.75 5.57 -15.53
N ASP A 19 8.71 4.79 -16.01
CA ASP A 19 8.96 3.42 -15.54
C ASP A 19 10.34 3.36 -14.87
N ILE A 20 10.40 2.77 -13.67
CA ILE A 20 11.67 2.56 -12.96
C ILE A 20 12.65 1.70 -13.77
N GLN A 21 12.15 0.86 -14.68
CA GLN A 21 12.97 -0.02 -15.51
C GLN A 21 13.93 0.75 -16.43
N ASP A 22 13.63 2.02 -16.72
CA ASP A 22 14.52 2.90 -17.47
C ASP A 22 15.75 3.33 -16.64
N LEU A 23 15.66 3.23 -15.32
CA LEU A 23 16.75 3.51 -14.38
C LEU A 23 17.49 2.23 -13.97
N ILE A 24 16.75 1.17 -13.59
CA ILE A 24 17.32 -0.09 -13.13
C ILE A 24 16.36 -1.26 -13.43
N GLN A 25 16.87 -2.32 -14.07
CA GLN A 25 16.12 -3.55 -14.25
C GLN A 25 16.31 -4.48 -13.05
N LEU A 26 15.25 -5.20 -12.67
CA LEU A 26 15.31 -6.13 -11.55
C LEU A 26 16.29 -7.28 -11.82
N ASP A 27 16.33 -7.75 -13.06
CA ASP A 27 17.21 -8.85 -13.47
C ASP A 27 18.67 -8.44 -13.29
N ASP A 28 19.06 -7.22 -13.69
CA ASP A 28 20.40 -6.67 -13.47
C ASP A 28 20.76 -6.63 -11.98
N ALA A 29 19.82 -6.23 -11.12
CA ALA A 29 20.01 -6.19 -9.66
C ALA A 29 20.14 -7.59 -9.03
N MET A 30 19.57 -8.61 -9.66
CA MET A 30 19.61 -10.00 -9.19
C MET A 30 20.81 -10.78 -9.72
N GLU A 31 21.29 -10.43 -10.92
CA GLU A 31 22.45 -11.06 -11.56
C GLU A 31 23.79 -10.54 -11.01
N ASP A 32 23.79 -9.43 -10.29
CA ASP A 32 24.98 -8.91 -9.62
C ASP A 32 25.50 -9.90 -8.56
N GLU A 33 26.69 -10.46 -8.85
CA GLU A 33 27.37 -11.45 -8.01
C GLU A 33 27.77 -10.90 -6.63
N GLU A 34 27.87 -9.58 -6.47
CA GLU A 34 28.19 -8.93 -5.19
C GLU A 34 26.97 -8.85 -4.26
N LEU A 35 25.78 -8.62 -4.82
CA LEU A 35 24.54 -8.44 -4.06
C LEU A 35 23.87 -9.77 -3.69
N ARG A 36 23.96 -10.80 -4.56
CA ARG A 36 23.32 -12.14 -4.38
C ARG A 36 21.91 -12.07 -3.80
N CYS A 37 21.13 -11.11 -4.27
CA CYS A 37 19.81 -10.83 -3.72
C CYS A 37 18.77 -11.79 -4.31
N GLY A 38 17.91 -12.33 -3.45
CA GLY A 38 16.69 -13.02 -3.91
C GLY A 38 15.70 -12.02 -4.52
N PRO A 39 14.58 -12.48 -5.11
CA PRO A 39 13.61 -11.61 -5.78
C PRO A 39 13.12 -10.43 -4.94
N ASN A 40 12.83 -10.67 -3.66
CA ASN A 40 12.42 -9.61 -2.74
C ASN A 40 13.56 -8.63 -2.47
N GLY A 41 14.79 -9.12 -2.29
CA GLY A 41 15.98 -8.29 -2.07
C GLY A 41 16.31 -7.40 -3.28
N GLY A 42 16.12 -7.93 -4.50
CA GLY A 42 16.26 -7.15 -5.73
C GLY A 42 15.27 -5.98 -5.79
N HIS A 43 14.01 -6.19 -5.37
CA HIS A 43 13.05 -5.09 -5.28
C HIS A 43 13.43 -4.03 -4.24
N VAL A 44 13.98 -4.44 -3.08
CA VAL A 44 14.51 -3.50 -2.09
C VAL A 44 15.62 -2.65 -2.69
N PHE A 45 16.58 -3.30 -3.33
CA PHE A 45 17.72 -2.64 -3.94
C PHE A 45 17.29 -1.64 -5.03
N CYS A 46 16.35 -2.02 -5.89
CA CYS A 46 15.82 -1.11 -6.91
C CYS A 46 15.19 0.15 -6.30
N LEU A 47 14.51 0.02 -5.14
CA LEU A 47 13.93 1.15 -4.43
C LEU A 47 14.99 2.03 -3.76
N GLU A 48 16.02 1.43 -3.19
CA GLU A 48 17.17 2.15 -2.62
C GLU A 48 17.89 2.94 -3.70
N PHE A 49 18.18 2.29 -4.84
CA PHE A 49 18.81 2.93 -5.99
C PHE A 49 17.98 4.09 -6.55
N LEU A 50 16.65 3.98 -6.57
CA LEU A 50 15.77 5.09 -6.95
C LEU A 50 15.89 6.29 -6.01
N ILE A 51 15.95 6.04 -4.69
CA ILE A 51 16.07 7.11 -3.68
C ILE A 51 17.44 7.79 -3.77
N GLU A 52 18.51 7.02 -4.02
CA GLU A 52 19.85 7.58 -4.25
C GLU A 52 19.89 8.44 -5.52
N ASN A 53 19.15 8.04 -6.57
CA ASN A 53 19.01 8.76 -7.83
C ASN A 53 17.75 9.66 -7.85
N GLN A 54 17.42 10.29 -6.73
CA GLN A 54 16.26 11.18 -6.58
C GLN A 54 16.16 12.31 -7.62
N GLU A 55 17.29 12.82 -8.11
CA GLU A 55 17.32 13.88 -9.13
C GLU A 55 16.78 13.39 -10.49
N TRP A 56 17.05 12.12 -10.83
CA TRP A 56 16.44 11.50 -12.01
C TRP A 56 14.91 11.49 -11.85
N LEU A 57 14.40 11.01 -10.71
CA LEU A 57 12.97 10.97 -10.44
C LEU A 57 12.36 12.37 -10.47
N LYS A 58 13.01 13.35 -9.85
CA LYS A 58 12.56 14.75 -9.83
C LYS A 58 12.46 15.33 -11.24
N SER A 59 13.46 15.08 -12.08
CA SER A 59 13.46 15.54 -13.48
C SER A 59 12.31 14.95 -14.28
N GLN A 60 11.95 13.68 -14.04
CA GLN A 60 10.83 13.02 -14.69
C GLN A 60 9.46 13.55 -14.21
N LEU A 61 9.36 13.90 -12.92
CA LEU A 61 8.11 14.35 -12.30
C LEU A 61 7.84 15.84 -12.51
N ILE A 62 8.84 16.70 -12.36
CA ILE A 62 8.69 18.17 -12.32
C ILE A 62 9.25 18.81 -13.61
N GLY A 63 10.06 18.09 -14.38
CA GLY A 63 10.82 18.65 -15.50
C GLY A 63 12.19 19.16 -15.06
N ALA A 64 13.11 19.29 -16.01
CA ALA A 64 14.52 19.62 -15.76
C ALA A 64 14.81 21.13 -15.71
N ASP A 65 13.79 21.99 -15.81
CA ASP A 65 13.98 23.41 -16.07
C ASP A 65 13.30 24.27 -14.98
N PRO A 66 14.05 25.08 -14.22
CA PRO A 66 13.48 26.02 -13.26
C PRO A 66 12.77 27.21 -13.92
N ASP A 67 13.03 27.48 -15.21
CA ASP A 67 12.53 28.67 -15.93
C ASP A 67 11.66 28.33 -17.17
N ASN A 68 11.60 27.07 -17.61
CA ASN A 68 10.54 26.64 -18.53
C ASN A 68 9.30 26.28 -17.71
N GLU A 69 8.35 27.22 -17.71
CA GLU A 69 6.93 26.94 -17.68
C GLU A 69 6.60 25.89 -18.76
N VAL A 70 6.83 24.60 -18.48
CA VAL A 70 6.07 23.54 -19.13
C VAL A 70 4.65 23.74 -18.64
N SER A 71 3.93 24.50 -19.44
CA SER A 71 2.50 24.78 -19.39
C SER A 71 1.69 23.54 -19.03
N THR A 72 1.58 23.30 -17.74
CA THR A 72 0.60 22.46 -17.08
C THR A 72 0.45 23.17 -15.77
N ASP A 73 -0.65 23.90 -15.58
CA ASP A 73 -0.95 24.54 -14.30
C ASP A 73 -0.62 23.52 -13.18
N PRO A 74 0.27 23.85 -12.23
CA PRO A 74 0.64 22.94 -11.14
C PRO A 74 -0.52 22.67 -10.15
N ASP A 75 -1.76 22.99 -10.53
CA ASP A 75 -2.86 23.16 -9.59
C ASP A 75 -3.81 21.96 -9.44
N ASP A 76 -3.85 20.93 -10.32
CA ASP A 76 -4.85 19.85 -10.14
C ASP A 76 -4.52 18.45 -10.70
N ASP A 77 -3.27 18.14 -11.07
CA ASP A 77 -2.93 16.80 -11.61
C ASP A 77 -2.60 15.78 -10.51
N TYR A 78 -3.23 14.60 -10.58
CA TYR A 78 -2.93 13.46 -9.71
C TYR A 78 -1.82 12.60 -10.31
N ILE A 79 -0.84 12.27 -9.48
CA ILE A 79 0.23 11.32 -9.82
C ILE A 79 -0.05 9.99 -9.11
N LEU A 80 -0.23 8.94 -9.90
CA LEU A 80 -0.38 7.59 -9.36
C LEU A 80 0.97 6.88 -9.32
N PHE A 81 1.38 6.50 -8.13
CA PHE A 81 2.56 5.68 -7.87
C PHE A 81 2.16 4.21 -7.72
N ASP A 82 2.43 3.41 -8.73
CA ASP A 82 2.21 1.96 -8.72
C ASP A 82 3.43 1.25 -8.10
N MET A 83 3.24 0.82 -6.86
CA MET A 83 4.25 0.18 -6.02
C MET A 83 4.30 -1.34 -6.22
N PRO A 84 5.45 -1.99 -5.97
CA PRO A 84 5.53 -3.45 -5.95
C PRO A 84 4.49 -4.06 -5.00
N GLY A 85 3.76 -5.08 -5.45
CA GLY A 85 2.61 -5.65 -4.71
C GLY A 85 2.96 -6.46 -3.45
N GLN A 86 4.25 -6.63 -3.12
CA GLN A 86 4.68 -7.37 -1.94
C GLN A 86 4.70 -6.47 -0.71
N ILE A 87 3.71 -6.64 0.17
CA ILE A 87 3.58 -5.85 1.40
C ILE A 87 4.80 -5.94 2.32
N GLU A 88 5.55 -7.04 2.26
CA GLU A 88 6.76 -7.30 3.04
C GLU A 88 7.88 -6.30 2.74
N LEU A 89 7.89 -5.71 1.53
CA LEU A 89 8.80 -4.64 1.14
C LEU A 89 8.50 -3.32 1.86
N PHE A 90 7.30 -3.16 2.43
CA PHE A 90 6.90 -1.95 3.15
C PHE A 90 6.89 -2.13 4.66
N THR A 91 6.95 -3.36 5.16
CA THR A 91 6.86 -3.66 6.60
C THR A 91 8.20 -3.65 7.33
N HIS A 92 9.31 -3.71 6.58
CA HIS A 92 10.67 -3.73 7.13
C HIS A 92 11.58 -2.59 6.66
N LEU A 93 11.18 -1.86 5.61
CA LEU A 93 12.07 -0.91 4.95
C LEU A 93 11.61 0.51 5.20
N THR A 94 12.53 1.30 5.76
CA THR A 94 12.44 2.75 5.87
C THR A 94 12.29 3.46 4.52
N MET A 95 12.42 2.73 3.40
CA MET A 95 12.35 3.25 2.04
C MET A 95 11.00 3.88 1.70
N GLY A 96 9.88 3.26 2.10
CA GLY A 96 8.56 3.84 1.87
C GLY A 96 8.43 5.21 2.52
N LYS A 97 8.89 5.34 3.77
CA LYS A 97 8.90 6.61 4.51
C LYS A 97 9.86 7.63 3.89
N LYS A 98 11.05 7.22 3.47
CA LYS A 98 12.02 8.09 2.79
C LYS A 98 11.48 8.64 1.47
N LEU A 99 10.85 7.79 0.65
CA LEU A 99 10.24 8.21 -0.62
C LEU A 99 9.11 9.21 -0.38
N VAL A 100 8.26 8.96 0.62
CA VAL A 100 7.20 9.88 1.03
C VAL A 100 7.79 11.24 1.45
N GLN A 101 8.75 11.25 2.37
CA GLN A 101 9.40 12.48 2.85
C GLN A 101 10.08 13.26 1.71
N LEU A 102 10.67 12.55 0.75
CA LEU A 102 11.27 13.13 -0.42
C LEU A 102 10.24 13.84 -1.30
N LEU A 103 9.13 13.16 -1.61
CA LEU A 103 8.04 13.73 -2.40
C LEU A 103 7.38 14.92 -1.68
N GLU A 104 7.19 14.85 -0.36
CA GLU A 104 6.70 15.99 0.44
C GLU A 104 7.66 17.19 0.38
N SER A 105 8.98 16.95 0.37
CA SER A 105 9.98 18.01 0.22
C SER A 105 9.91 18.72 -1.13
N TRP A 106 9.32 18.07 -2.14
CA TRP A 106 9.04 18.64 -3.46
C TRP A 106 7.63 19.23 -3.56
N ASN A 107 6.96 19.43 -2.42
CA ASN A 107 5.65 20.05 -2.30
C ASN A 107 4.48 19.18 -2.85
N PHE A 108 4.66 17.86 -2.94
CA PHE A 108 3.56 16.94 -3.24
C PHE A 108 2.69 16.67 -2.01
N ARG A 109 1.37 16.62 -2.20
CA ARG A 109 0.42 16.13 -1.20
C ARG A 109 0.19 14.65 -1.42
N ILE A 110 0.60 13.83 -0.45
CA ILE A 110 0.62 12.38 -0.60
C ILE A 110 -0.52 11.73 0.20
N CYS A 111 -1.17 10.74 -0.40
CA CYS A 111 -2.11 9.87 0.25
C CYS A 111 -1.83 8.43 -0.18
N THR A 112 -1.81 7.51 0.78
CA THR A 112 -1.60 6.09 0.49
C THR A 112 -2.94 5.40 0.30
N VAL A 113 -3.12 4.73 -0.83
CA VAL A 113 -4.29 3.86 -1.08
C VAL A 113 -3.87 2.42 -0.83
N PHE A 114 -4.39 1.80 0.22
CA PHE A 114 -4.06 0.43 0.59
C PHE A 114 -5.16 -0.52 0.09
N LEU A 115 -4.82 -1.34 -0.90
CA LEU A 115 -5.74 -2.26 -1.56
C LEU A 115 -5.74 -3.63 -0.85
N ILE A 116 -6.91 -4.05 -0.36
CA ILE A 116 -7.11 -5.35 0.27
C ILE A 116 -8.08 -6.15 -0.60
N ASP A 117 -7.73 -7.38 -0.96
CA ASP A 117 -8.65 -8.26 -1.71
C ASP A 117 -9.75 -8.78 -0.79
N SER A 118 -11.00 -8.48 -1.16
CA SER A 118 -12.18 -8.77 -0.35
C SER A 118 -12.40 -10.25 -0.06
N GLN A 119 -11.87 -11.16 -0.89
CA GLN A 119 -11.96 -12.60 -0.63
C GLN A 119 -11.18 -13.03 0.62
N PHE A 120 -10.15 -12.26 1.01
CA PHE A 120 -9.39 -12.49 2.23
C PHE A 120 -10.04 -11.87 3.47
N MET A 121 -11.21 -11.26 3.37
CA MET A 121 -11.87 -10.56 4.49
C MET A 121 -13.20 -11.22 4.92
N ILE A 122 -13.52 -12.41 4.39
CA ILE A 122 -14.82 -13.07 4.57
C ILE A 122 -15.00 -13.71 5.96
N ASP A 123 -13.92 -14.01 6.66
CA ASP A 123 -13.93 -14.64 7.99
C ASP A 123 -13.39 -13.66 9.04
N GLY A 124 -13.97 -13.67 10.25
CA GLY A 124 -13.59 -12.73 11.33
C GLY A 124 -12.10 -12.74 11.69
N ALA A 125 -11.43 -13.90 11.69
CA ALA A 125 -9.99 -13.97 11.94
C ALA A 125 -9.17 -13.39 10.79
N LYS A 126 -9.60 -13.60 9.54
CA LYS A 126 -8.94 -13.02 8.37
C LYS A 126 -9.19 -11.52 8.28
N PHE A 127 -10.40 -11.06 8.59
CA PHE A 127 -10.74 -9.65 8.70
C PHE A 127 -9.85 -8.95 9.72
N LEU A 128 -9.74 -9.52 10.93
CA LEU A 128 -8.86 -9.01 11.97
C LEU A 128 -7.41 -8.91 11.48
N SER A 129 -6.93 -9.94 10.80
CA SER A 129 -5.56 -10.00 10.28
C SER A 129 -5.31 -8.94 9.19
N GLY A 130 -6.27 -8.74 8.28
CA GLY A 130 -6.22 -7.71 7.26
C GLY A 130 -6.26 -6.30 7.83
N THR A 131 -7.12 -6.04 8.83
CA THR A 131 -7.19 -4.75 9.52
C THR A 131 -5.90 -4.45 10.28
N MET A 132 -5.32 -5.45 10.96
CA MET A 132 -4.02 -5.28 11.63
C MET A 132 -2.88 -5.01 10.63
N ALA A 133 -2.90 -5.65 9.45
CA ALA A 133 -1.93 -5.38 8.39
C ALA A 133 -2.07 -3.94 7.88
N ALA A 134 -3.30 -3.47 7.62
CA ALA A 134 -3.57 -2.09 7.24
C ALA A 134 -3.07 -1.10 8.32
N LEU A 135 -3.40 -1.36 9.59
CA LEU A 135 -2.97 -0.54 10.72
C LEU A 135 -1.45 -0.48 10.85
N ARG A 136 -0.75 -1.59 10.63
CA ARG A 136 0.71 -1.63 10.62
C ARG A 136 1.28 -0.73 9.53
N VAL A 137 0.73 -0.77 8.32
CA VAL A 137 1.19 0.08 7.21
C VAL A 137 0.91 1.56 7.50
N MET A 138 -0.27 1.88 8.04
CA MET A 138 -0.63 3.23 8.49
C MET A 138 0.37 3.77 9.53
N ALA A 139 0.68 2.96 10.55
CA ALA A 139 1.61 3.32 11.61
C ALA A 139 3.06 3.46 11.11
N ASN A 140 3.48 2.66 10.11
CA ASN A 140 4.84 2.69 9.60
C ASN A 140 5.09 3.86 8.64
N LEU A 141 4.11 4.17 7.79
CA LEU A 141 4.22 5.27 6.83
C LEU A 141 3.87 6.63 7.42
N GLU A 142 3.05 6.68 8.47
CA GLU A 142 2.60 7.93 9.13
C GLU A 142 1.87 8.90 8.17
N MET A 143 1.22 8.37 7.13
CA MET A 143 0.52 9.16 6.10
C MET A 143 -1.00 8.98 6.14
N PRO A 144 -1.77 9.94 5.60
CA PRO A 144 -3.19 9.73 5.33
C PRO A 144 -3.41 8.48 4.48
N HIS A 145 -4.20 7.53 4.98
CA HIS A 145 -4.48 6.25 4.32
C HIS A 145 -5.94 6.10 3.95
N VAL A 146 -6.17 5.57 2.75
CA VAL A 146 -7.48 5.11 2.30
C VAL A 146 -7.39 3.60 2.10
N ASN A 147 -8.05 2.85 2.98
CA ASN A 147 -8.15 1.39 2.87
C ASN A 147 -9.30 1.03 1.92
N VAL A 148 -9.01 0.30 0.84
CA VAL A 148 -9.98 -0.06 -0.19
C VAL A 148 -10.11 -1.57 -0.30
N LEU A 149 -11.33 -2.07 -0.19
CA LEU A 149 -11.65 -3.47 -0.50
C LEU A 149 -11.85 -3.64 -2.00
N THR A 150 -10.99 -4.43 -2.61
CA THR A 150 -10.98 -4.73 -4.05
C THR A 150 -11.69 -6.04 -4.37
N LYS A 151 -12.04 -6.22 -5.65
CA LYS A 151 -12.67 -7.44 -6.19
C LYS A 151 -13.99 -7.82 -5.53
N MET A 152 -14.74 -6.84 -5.04
CA MET A 152 -16.04 -7.03 -4.39
C MET A 152 -17.06 -7.69 -5.32
N ASP A 153 -16.90 -7.54 -6.63
CA ASP A 153 -17.68 -8.18 -7.69
C ASP A 153 -17.52 -9.71 -7.72
N LEU A 154 -16.39 -10.24 -7.23
CA LEU A 154 -16.13 -11.68 -7.16
C LEU A 154 -16.78 -12.34 -5.94
N LEU A 155 -17.37 -11.58 -5.03
CA LEU A 155 -18.00 -12.13 -3.83
C LEU A 155 -19.41 -12.68 -4.12
N SER A 156 -19.71 -13.84 -3.55
CA SER A 156 -21.08 -14.33 -3.51
C SER A 156 -21.96 -13.42 -2.63
N LYS A 157 -23.28 -13.41 -2.88
CA LYS A 157 -24.24 -12.63 -2.06
C LYS A 157 -24.13 -12.95 -0.57
N SER A 158 -23.88 -14.21 -0.21
CA SER A 158 -23.71 -14.62 1.18
C SER A 158 -22.39 -14.10 1.77
N ALA A 159 -21.28 -14.18 1.03
CA ALA A 159 -19.98 -13.67 1.46
C ALA A 159 -20.01 -12.15 1.65
N ARG A 160 -20.63 -11.41 0.72
CA ARG A 160 -20.80 -9.95 0.85
C ARG A 160 -21.60 -9.58 2.09
N LYS A 161 -22.70 -10.30 2.37
CA LYS A 161 -23.48 -10.08 3.59
C LYS A 161 -22.70 -10.37 4.88
N GLN A 162 -21.74 -11.30 4.86
CA GLN A 162 -20.84 -11.51 6.00
C GLN A 162 -19.86 -10.36 6.15
N LEU A 163 -19.23 -9.94 5.05
CA LEU A 163 -18.30 -8.82 5.03
C LEU A 163 -18.95 -7.51 5.48
N ASP A 164 -20.21 -7.25 5.10
CA ASP A 164 -20.97 -6.08 5.53
C ASP A 164 -21.13 -6.02 7.07
N LYS A 165 -21.14 -7.17 7.77
CA LYS A 165 -21.17 -7.20 9.24
C LYS A 165 -19.86 -6.75 9.87
N TYR A 166 -18.75 -6.89 9.16
CA TYR A 166 -17.42 -6.48 9.62
C TYR A 166 -17.08 -5.04 9.25
N LEU A 167 -17.72 -4.49 8.20
CA LEU A 167 -17.56 -3.09 7.78
C LEU A 167 -18.26 -2.08 8.69
N ASP A 168 -19.34 -2.50 9.36
CA ASP A 168 -19.92 -1.77 10.48
C ASP A 168 -19.91 -2.63 11.75
N PRO A 169 -18.72 -2.90 12.31
CA PRO A 169 -18.60 -3.83 13.40
C PRO A 169 -18.99 -3.13 14.71
N ASP A 170 -19.93 -3.72 15.44
CA ASP A 170 -19.82 -3.71 16.91
C ASP A 170 -18.61 -4.59 17.23
N PRO A 171 -17.55 -4.11 17.92
CA PRO A 171 -16.40 -4.94 18.29
C PRO A 171 -16.83 -6.22 19.01
N ARG A 172 -17.96 -6.19 19.71
CA ARG A 172 -18.55 -7.36 20.36
C ARG A 172 -19.04 -8.38 19.35
N ALA A 173 -19.55 -7.96 18.21
CA ALA A 173 -19.95 -8.85 17.11
C ALA A 173 -18.74 -9.53 16.46
N LEU A 174 -17.65 -8.80 16.22
CA LEU A 174 -16.39 -9.37 15.73
C LEU A 174 -15.80 -10.38 16.73
N LEU A 175 -15.78 -9.99 18.02
CA LEU A 175 -15.34 -10.85 19.11
C LEU A 175 -16.21 -12.09 19.28
N ASN A 176 -17.50 -12.02 18.95
CA ASN A 176 -18.41 -13.16 19.01
C ASN A 176 -18.17 -14.15 17.87
N ASP A 177 -17.82 -13.70 16.66
CA ASP A 177 -17.46 -14.59 15.55
C ASP A 177 -16.11 -15.31 15.79
N LEU A 178 -15.17 -14.65 16.48
CA LEU A 178 -13.93 -15.27 16.95
C LEU A 178 -14.16 -16.33 18.04
N LYS A 179 -15.36 -16.44 18.62
CA LYS A 179 -15.71 -17.43 19.68
C LYS A 179 -15.99 -18.84 19.15
N THR A 180 -15.62 -19.18 17.93
CA THR A 180 -15.78 -20.54 17.42
C THR A 180 -14.78 -21.52 18.06
N GLU A 181 -15.24 -22.10 19.18
CA GLU A 181 -14.95 -23.42 19.77
C GLU A 181 -13.53 -23.85 20.16
N SER A 182 -12.47 -23.15 19.77
CA SER A 182 -11.10 -23.57 20.09
C SER A 182 -10.67 -23.23 21.54
N ALA A 183 -9.90 -24.12 22.17
CA ALA A 183 -9.33 -23.88 23.51
C ALA A 183 -8.38 -22.65 23.53
N SER A 184 -7.76 -22.33 22.39
CA SER A 184 -6.88 -21.17 22.21
C SER A 184 -7.66 -19.85 22.18
N GLY A 185 -8.82 -19.78 21.54
CA GLY A 185 -9.66 -18.57 21.50
C GLY A 185 -10.14 -18.12 22.89
N ARG A 186 -10.38 -19.07 23.80
CA ARG A 186 -10.73 -18.76 25.20
C ARG A 186 -9.56 -18.19 26.01
N SER A 187 -8.33 -18.66 25.73
CA SER A 187 -7.11 -18.17 26.38
C SER A 187 -6.78 -16.73 25.98
N HIS A 188 -6.97 -16.37 24.71
CA HIS A 188 -6.56 -15.07 24.14
C HIS A 188 -7.69 -14.02 24.10
N ARG A 189 -8.71 -14.16 24.96
CA ARG A 189 -9.87 -13.24 24.98
C ARG A 189 -9.48 -11.79 25.25
N LYS A 190 -8.64 -11.56 26.27
CA LYS A 190 -8.18 -10.21 26.63
C LYS A 190 -7.40 -9.53 25.49
N LEU A 191 -6.60 -10.32 24.76
CA LEU A 191 -5.87 -9.82 23.60
C LEU A 191 -6.82 -9.44 22.47
N SER A 192 -7.81 -10.29 22.18
CA SER A 192 -8.81 -10.01 21.15
C SER A 192 -9.62 -8.76 21.50
N GLU A 193 -10.01 -8.58 22.77
CA GLU A 193 -10.69 -7.38 23.27
C GLU A 193 -9.83 -6.12 23.10
N ALA A 194 -8.55 -6.19 23.47
CA ALA A 194 -7.61 -5.07 23.29
C ALA A 194 -7.41 -4.70 21.81
N ILE A 195 -7.34 -5.68 20.92
CA ILE A 195 -7.24 -5.43 19.47
C ILE A 195 -8.55 -4.80 18.96
N GLY A 196 -9.70 -5.25 19.44
CA GLY A 196 -11.00 -4.65 19.10
C GLY A 196 -11.06 -3.16 19.45
N THR A 197 -10.63 -2.78 20.65
CA THR A 197 -10.52 -1.36 21.07
C THR A 197 -9.55 -0.58 20.21
N LEU A 198 -8.37 -1.16 19.92
CA LEU A 198 -7.39 -0.52 19.04
C LEU A 198 -7.97 -0.22 17.64
N ILE A 199 -8.77 -1.12 17.09
CA ILE A 199 -9.41 -0.92 15.78
C ILE A 199 -10.44 0.21 15.83
N GLU A 200 -11.18 0.36 16.94
CA GLU A 200 -12.11 1.49 17.12
C GLU A 200 -11.38 2.83 17.21
N ASP A 201 -10.27 2.87 17.95
CA ASP A 201 -9.49 4.09 18.14
C ASP A 201 -8.87 4.62 16.83
N PHE A 202 -8.66 3.74 15.85
CA PHE A 202 -8.08 4.06 14.54
C PHE A 202 -9.11 4.13 13.39
N ARG A 203 -10.41 4.15 13.72
CA ARG A 203 -11.49 4.33 12.75
C ARG A 203 -11.64 5.80 12.31
#